data_AF-A0A520A796-F1
#
_entry.id   AF-A0A520A796-F1
#
_cell.length_a   1.000
_cell.length_b   1.000
_cell.length_c   1.000
_cell.angle_alpha   90.00
_cell.angle_beta   90.00
_cell.angle_gamma   90.00
#
_symmetry.space_group_name_H-M   'P 1'
#
loop_
_entity.id
_entity.type
_entity.pdbx_description
1 polymer ?
#
loop_
_entity_poly.entity_id
_entity_poly.type
_entity_poly.pdbx_seq_one_letter_code
_entity_poly.pdbx_strand_id
1 'polypeptide(L)'
;MANTLDNSRRPLQEALEPQLAVAARRYPQAVRLLTAYEEACDEADEARAQAAIETLQQLTGKAVAEADLFEYYEASSKEELAFQLSLPAPLVVAHITNAELAEIIRRLSEVPAPAPHWGALPFAEQVSLYYLADYYHNLLKLNFPTRYRFQYFGRFKGPDGRYHTLSPEEIAAKLLG
;
A
#
# COMPACT_ATOMS: atom_id res chain seq x y z
N MET A 1 16.89 11.05 -13.75
CA MET A 1 18.15 10.76 -13.02
C MET A 1 17.90 9.53 -12.18
N ALA A 2 18.73 8.51 -12.30
CA ALA A 2 18.52 7.21 -11.67
C ALA A 2 18.57 7.36 -10.14
N ASN A 3 17.59 6.75 -9.49
CA ASN A 3 17.34 6.81 -8.07
C ASN A 3 18.43 6.04 -7.32
N THR A 4 19.28 6.71 -6.55
CA THR A 4 20.29 6.06 -5.69
C THR A 4 19.63 5.63 -4.37
N LEU A 5 18.57 4.82 -4.47
CA LEU A 5 18.05 4.07 -3.34
C LEU A 5 18.82 2.76 -3.29
N ASP A 6 19.76 2.68 -2.34
CA ASP A 6 20.26 1.43 -1.76
C ASP A 6 20.56 0.27 -2.74
N ASN A 7 21.82 0.17 -3.16
CA ASN A 7 22.35 -0.92 -4.00
C ASN A 7 22.19 -2.35 -3.40
N SER A 8 21.60 -2.51 -2.21
CA SER A 8 21.30 -3.82 -1.62
C SER A 8 19.93 -4.39 -2.02
N ARG A 9 19.04 -3.59 -2.61
CA ARG A 9 17.70 -4.04 -3.01
C ARG A 9 17.75 -4.85 -4.30
N ARG A 10 17.17 -6.05 -4.29
CA ARG A 10 16.99 -6.81 -5.54
C ARG A 10 15.84 -6.20 -6.35
N PRO A 11 16.01 -6.03 -7.68
CA PRO A 11 14.91 -5.59 -8.52
C PRO A 11 13.82 -6.67 -8.56
N LEU A 12 12.57 -6.26 -8.39
CA LEU A 12 11.41 -7.12 -8.65
C LEU A 12 11.05 -7.03 -10.13
N GLN A 13 10.41 -8.08 -10.67
CA GLN A 13 9.74 -7.95 -11.97
C GLN A 13 8.65 -6.87 -11.92
N GLU A 14 8.44 -6.19 -13.04
CA GLU A 14 7.54 -5.03 -13.14
C GLU A 14 6.12 -5.31 -12.63
N ALA A 15 5.61 -6.52 -12.85
CA ALA A 15 4.27 -6.93 -12.40
C ALA A 15 4.10 -6.97 -10.86
N LEU A 16 5.20 -7.04 -10.10
CA LEU A 16 5.19 -7.02 -8.63
C LEU A 16 5.41 -5.60 -8.08
N GLU A 17 5.91 -4.67 -8.89
CA GLU A 17 6.18 -3.30 -8.46
C GLU A 17 4.88 -2.47 -8.44
N PRO A 18 4.69 -1.59 -7.43
CA PRO A 18 3.59 -0.65 -7.41
C PRO A 18 3.72 0.35 -8.57
N GLN A 19 2.61 0.62 -9.26
CA GLN A 19 2.58 1.57 -10.39
C GLN A 19 2.54 3.03 -9.91
N LEU A 20 3.64 3.50 -9.31
CA LEU A 20 3.74 4.82 -8.68
C LEU A 20 3.49 5.98 -9.65
N ALA A 21 3.88 5.85 -10.93
CA ALA A 21 3.61 6.88 -11.94
C ALA A 21 2.11 7.05 -12.24
N VAL A 22 1.32 5.97 -12.13
CA VAL A 22 -0.14 6.04 -12.25
C VAL A 22 -0.73 6.70 -11.01
N ALA A 23 -0.29 6.28 -9.81
CA ALA A 23 -0.73 6.88 -8.56
C ALA A 23 -0.45 8.39 -8.51
N ALA A 24 0.74 8.83 -8.89
CA ALA A 24 1.13 10.25 -8.90
C ALA A 24 0.21 11.12 -9.77
N ARG A 25 -0.31 10.59 -10.88
CA ARG A 25 -1.24 11.30 -11.77
C ARG A 25 -2.66 11.36 -11.20
N ARG A 26 -3.10 10.32 -10.49
CA ARG A 26 -4.44 10.22 -9.90
C ARG A 26 -4.55 10.94 -8.56
N TYR A 27 -3.48 10.97 -7.79
CA TYR A 27 -3.48 11.44 -6.41
C TYR A 27 -4.07 12.84 -6.19
N PRO A 28 -3.69 13.89 -6.95
CA PRO A 28 -4.27 15.22 -6.76
C PRO A 28 -5.78 15.26 -7.06
N GLN A 29 -6.28 14.35 -7.90
CA GLN A 29 -7.72 14.22 -8.15
C GLN A 29 -8.40 13.47 -7.01
N ALA A 30 -7.81 12.38 -6.52
CA ALA A 30 -8.32 11.64 -5.37
C ALA A 30 -8.44 12.52 -4.11
N VAL A 31 -7.42 13.33 -3.79
CA VAL A 31 -7.47 14.29 -2.66
C VAL A 31 -8.62 15.28 -2.83
N ARG A 32 -8.79 15.85 -4.03
CA ARG A 32 -9.88 16.81 -4.29
C ARG A 32 -11.26 16.17 -4.14
N LEU A 33 -11.43 14.93 -4.60
CA LEU A 33 -12.69 14.21 -4.48
C LEU A 33 -13.01 13.84 -3.03
N LEU A 34 -12.01 13.43 -2.24
CA LEU A 34 -12.19 13.18 -0.80
C LEU A 34 -12.54 14.46 -0.04
N THR A 35 -11.91 15.58 -0.35
CA THR A 35 -12.30 16.88 0.23
C THR A 35 -13.72 17.27 -0.16
N ALA A 36 -14.11 17.11 -1.43
CA ALA A 36 -15.48 17.41 -1.87
C ALA A 36 -16.53 16.51 -1.21
N TYR A 37 -16.17 15.25 -0.93
CA TYR A 37 -16.99 14.34 -0.14
C TYR A 37 -17.14 14.82 1.32
N GLU A 38 -16.05 15.19 1.99
CA GLU A 38 -16.09 15.75 3.37
C GLU A 38 -17.01 16.96 3.44
N GLU A 39 -16.81 17.93 2.55
CA GLU A 39 -17.63 19.14 2.50
C GLU A 39 -19.11 18.79 2.25
N ALA A 40 -19.40 17.79 1.41
CA ALA A 40 -20.77 17.36 1.14
C ALA A 40 -21.43 16.75 2.38
N CYS A 41 -20.69 15.93 3.13
CA CYS A 41 -21.16 15.35 4.38
C CYS A 41 -21.43 16.44 5.43
N ASP A 42 -20.55 17.43 5.56
CA ASP A 42 -20.72 18.57 6.46
C ASP A 42 -21.97 19.41 6.13
N GLU A 43 -22.29 19.53 4.85
CA GLU A 43 -23.48 20.22 4.34
C GLU A 43 -24.75 19.34 4.33
N ALA A 44 -24.63 18.06 4.69
CA ALA A 44 -25.68 17.05 4.54
C ALA A 44 -26.24 16.93 3.10
N ASP A 45 -25.37 17.12 2.09
CA ASP A 45 -25.68 16.95 0.66
C ASP A 45 -25.32 15.54 0.19
N GLU A 46 -26.24 14.60 0.40
CA GLU A 46 -26.08 13.18 0.03
C GLU A 46 -25.79 13.00 -1.48
N ALA A 47 -26.40 13.83 -2.33
CA ALA A 47 -26.23 13.72 -3.78
C ALA A 47 -24.80 14.10 -4.19
N ARG A 48 -24.23 15.15 -3.60
CA ARG A 48 -22.84 15.55 -3.84
C ARG A 48 -21.85 14.55 -3.27
N ALA A 49 -22.12 14.00 -2.08
CA ALA A 49 -21.30 12.96 -1.47
C ALA A 49 -21.24 11.71 -2.38
N GLN A 50 -22.40 11.25 -2.86
CA GLN A 50 -22.51 10.10 -3.75
C GLN A 50 -21.80 10.35 -5.10
N ALA A 51 -21.95 11.54 -5.69
CA ALA A 51 -21.27 11.90 -6.94
C ALA A 51 -19.74 11.92 -6.79
N ALA A 52 -19.23 12.34 -5.62
CA ALA A 52 -17.81 12.28 -5.31
C ALA A 52 -17.31 10.83 -5.26
N ILE A 53 -18.04 9.93 -4.57
CA ILE A 53 -17.74 8.49 -4.51
C ILE A 53 -17.70 7.88 -5.92
N GLU A 54 -18.73 8.10 -6.73
CA GLU A 54 -18.82 7.55 -8.10
C GLU A 54 -17.65 8.01 -8.98
N THR A 55 -17.30 9.29 -8.90
CA THR A 55 -16.15 9.84 -9.63
C THR A 55 -14.84 9.22 -9.15
N LEU A 56 -14.73 8.94 -7.86
CA LEU A 56 -13.56 8.31 -7.26
C LEU A 56 -13.41 6.84 -7.70
N GLN A 57 -14.53 6.11 -7.79
CA GLN A 57 -14.57 4.76 -8.36
C GLN A 57 -14.12 4.76 -9.83
N GLN A 58 -14.62 5.70 -10.63
CA GLN A 58 -14.23 5.84 -12.04
C GLN A 58 -12.74 6.17 -12.21
N LEU A 59 -12.22 7.09 -11.38
CA LEU A 59 -10.81 7.50 -11.42
C LEU A 59 -9.86 6.33 -11.11
N THR A 60 -10.24 5.50 -10.13
CA THR A 60 -9.35 4.49 -9.52
C THR A 60 -9.57 3.09 -10.08
N GLY A 61 -10.78 2.81 -10.59
CA GLY A 61 -11.23 1.47 -10.96
C GLY A 61 -11.50 0.57 -9.76
N LYS A 62 -11.62 1.14 -8.55
CA LYS A 62 -11.87 0.41 -7.31
C LYS A 62 -13.32 0.60 -6.88
N ALA A 63 -13.89 -0.43 -6.26
CA ALA A 63 -15.11 -0.26 -5.48
C ALA A 63 -14.76 0.58 -4.25
N VAL A 64 -15.53 1.64 -4.02
CA VAL A 64 -15.41 2.53 -2.87
C VAL A 64 -16.82 2.75 -2.36
N ALA A 65 -17.14 2.26 -1.17
CA ALA A 65 -18.40 2.50 -0.50
C ALA A 65 -18.25 3.64 0.51
N GLU A 66 -19.37 4.25 0.89
CA GLU A 66 -19.41 5.28 1.93
C GLU A 66 -18.85 4.76 3.27
N ALA A 67 -19.19 3.52 3.62
CA ALA A 67 -18.66 2.85 4.81
C ALA A 67 -17.13 2.73 4.80
N ASP A 68 -16.53 2.46 3.63
CA ASP A 68 -15.07 2.42 3.51
C ASP A 68 -14.49 3.79 3.86
N LEU A 69 -15.03 4.87 3.29
CA LEU A 69 -14.57 6.23 3.56
C LEU A 69 -14.71 6.61 5.04
N PHE A 70 -15.82 6.25 5.67
CA PHE A 70 -16.05 6.48 7.10
C PHE A 70 -15.03 5.75 7.99
N GLU A 71 -14.78 4.47 7.75
CA GLU A 71 -13.79 3.68 8.50
C GLU A 71 -12.38 4.25 8.36
N TYR A 72 -12.05 4.81 7.18
CA TYR A 72 -10.76 5.44 6.96
C TYR A 72 -10.56 6.74 7.74
N TYR A 73 -11.61 7.54 7.98
CA TYR A 73 -11.50 8.76 8.80
C TYR A 73 -11.05 8.49 10.24
N GLU A 74 -11.33 7.29 10.76
CA GLU A 74 -10.91 6.90 12.11
C GLU A 74 -9.51 6.27 12.14
N ALA A 75 -9.06 5.69 11.03
CA ALA A 75 -7.86 4.85 10.97
C ALA A 75 -6.64 5.51 10.31
N SER A 76 -6.86 6.43 9.36
CA SER A 76 -5.82 6.96 8.47
C SER A 76 -6.04 8.43 8.12
N SER A 77 -5.02 9.07 7.56
CA SER A 77 -5.18 10.43 7.03
C SER A 77 -5.80 10.42 5.63
N LYS A 78 -6.44 11.52 5.23
CA LYS A 78 -6.96 11.70 3.86
C LYS A 78 -5.87 11.50 2.81
N GLU A 79 -4.65 11.95 3.09
CA GLU A 79 -3.51 11.80 2.19
C GLU A 79 -3.11 10.34 2.00
N GLU A 80 -3.12 9.55 3.07
CA GLU A 80 -2.89 8.11 3.01
C GLU A 80 -3.97 7.43 2.16
N LEU A 81 -5.25 7.69 2.46
CA LEU A 81 -6.37 7.12 1.72
C LEU A 81 -6.33 7.49 0.24
N ALA A 82 -6.11 8.77 -0.07
CA ALA A 82 -6.00 9.25 -1.45
C ALA A 82 -4.88 8.53 -2.21
N PHE A 83 -3.74 8.28 -1.56
CA PHE A 83 -2.65 7.52 -2.17
C PHE A 83 -3.03 6.07 -2.41
N GLN A 84 -3.58 5.40 -1.41
CA GLN A 84 -4.01 4.00 -1.52
C GLN A 84 -5.04 3.84 -2.64
N LEU A 85 -6.03 4.71 -2.74
CA LEU A 85 -7.04 4.71 -3.80
C LEU A 85 -6.43 4.96 -5.17
N SER A 86 -5.45 5.88 -5.25
CA SER A 86 -4.76 6.21 -6.50
C SER A 86 -3.89 5.10 -7.05
N LEU A 87 -3.36 4.24 -6.19
CA LEU A 87 -2.51 3.12 -6.58
C LEU A 87 -3.34 2.03 -7.26
N PRO A 88 -2.98 1.57 -8.47
CA PRO A 88 -3.64 0.42 -9.09
C PRO A 88 -3.62 -0.82 -8.18
N ALA A 89 -4.64 -1.68 -8.34
CA ALA A 89 -4.68 -2.95 -7.62
C ALA A 89 -3.49 -3.85 -8.03
N PRO A 90 -2.95 -4.65 -7.10
CA PRO A 90 -1.91 -5.63 -7.42
C PRO A 90 -2.42 -6.68 -8.41
N LEU A 91 -1.49 -7.30 -9.14
CA LEU A 91 -1.78 -8.32 -10.15
C LEU A 91 -1.56 -9.73 -9.60
N VAL A 92 -2.25 -10.71 -10.19
CA VAL A 92 -1.90 -12.13 -10.05
C VAL A 92 -0.69 -12.40 -10.95
N VAL A 93 0.38 -12.94 -10.36
CA VAL A 93 1.64 -13.22 -11.03
C VAL A 93 1.91 -14.72 -10.94
N ALA A 94 2.00 -15.39 -12.10
CA ALA A 94 2.07 -16.85 -12.19
C ALA A 94 3.34 -17.45 -11.55
N HIS A 95 4.44 -16.71 -11.56
CA HIS A 95 5.73 -17.18 -11.06
C HIS A 95 6.41 -16.07 -10.24
N ILE A 96 6.33 -16.20 -8.91
CA ILE A 96 7.06 -15.37 -7.95
C ILE A 96 8.17 -16.23 -7.36
N THR A 97 9.42 -15.85 -7.57
CA THR A 97 10.57 -16.57 -7.04
C THR A 97 10.70 -16.35 -5.53
N ASN A 98 11.41 -17.27 -4.84
CA ASN A 98 11.73 -17.09 -3.42
C ASN A 98 12.48 -15.78 -3.17
N ALA A 99 13.43 -15.42 -4.05
CA ALA A 99 14.19 -14.18 -3.93
C ALA A 99 13.32 -12.91 -4.04
N GLU A 100 12.37 -12.88 -4.98
CA GLU A 100 11.41 -11.77 -5.11
C GLU A 100 10.46 -11.70 -3.92
N LEU A 101 10.00 -12.84 -3.44
CA LEU A 101 9.11 -12.91 -2.29
C LEU A 101 9.81 -12.42 -1.02
N ALA A 102 11.04 -12.87 -0.77
CA ALA A 102 11.86 -12.38 0.33
C ALA A 102 12.11 -10.87 0.23
N GLU A 103 12.35 -10.35 -0.98
CA GLU A 103 12.50 -8.91 -1.21
C GLU A 103 11.22 -8.13 -0.91
N ILE A 104 10.04 -8.61 -1.33
CA ILE A 104 8.74 -7.99 -0.97
C ILE A 104 8.57 -7.94 0.55
N ILE A 105 8.87 -9.04 1.23
CA ILE A 105 8.74 -9.14 2.69
C ILE A 105 9.75 -8.25 3.42
N ARG A 106 10.95 -8.12 2.86
CA ARG A 106 11.98 -7.20 3.36
C ARG A 106 11.49 -5.75 3.26
N ARG A 107 10.91 -5.36 2.12
CA ARG A 107 10.29 -4.02 1.93
C ARG A 107 9.13 -3.76 2.89
N LEU A 108 8.40 -4.80 3.33
CA LEU A 108 7.35 -4.70 4.35
C LEU A 108 7.90 -4.52 5.77
N SER A 109 9.03 -5.16 6.07
CA SER A 109 9.61 -5.20 7.44
C SER A 109 10.56 -4.05 7.72
N GLU A 110 11.15 -3.44 6.69
CA GLU A 110 12.09 -2.34 6.83
C GLU A 110 11.38 -0.99 6.86
N VAL A 111 11.60 -0.23 7.93
CA VAL A 111 11.29 1.20 7.94
C VAL A 111 12.34 1.88 7.07
N PRO A 112 11.97 2.53 5.95
CA PRO A 112 12.95 3.24 5.16
C PRO A 112 13.61 4.33 6.01
N ALA A 113 14.94 4.44 5.87
CA ALA A 113 15.66 5.54 6.49
C ALA A 113 15.07 6.88 6.02
N PRO A 114 14.98 7.90 6.90
CA PRO A 114 14.47 9.20 6.50
C PRO A 114 15.32 9.75 5.35
N ALA A 115 14.68 10.03 4.23
CA ALA A 115 15.39 10.52 3.06
C ALA A 115 15.99 11.91 3.35
N PRO A 116 17.29 12.13 3.06
CA PRO A 116 17.85 13.48 3.06
C PRO A 116 17.04 14.34 2.09
N HIS A 117 16.64 15.54 2.53
CA HIS A 117 15.84 16.47 1.73
C HIS A 117 14.44 15.95 1.36
N TRP A 118 13.73 15.31 2.30
CA TRP A 118 12.32 14.91 2.16
C TRP A 118 11.45 15.88 1.35
N GLY A 119 11.49 17.18 1.68
CA GLY A 119 10.67 18.20 1.02
C GLY A 119 11.02 18.47 -0.46
N ALA A 120 12.15 17.97 -0.94
CA ALA A 120 12.57 18.08 -2.34
C ALA A 120 12.26 16.81 -3.16
N LEU A 121 11.84 15.72 -2.51
CA LEU A 121 11.50 14.48 -3.21
C LEU A 121 10.20 14.64 -4.01
N PRO A 122 10.06 13.96 -5.17
CA PRO A 122 8.78 13.80 -5.82
C PRO A 122 7.75 13.18 -4.87
N PHE A 123 6.50 13.62 -4.95
CA PHE A 123 5.41 13.13 -4.10
C PHE A 123 5.31 11.58 -4.07
N ALA A 124 5.48 10.93 -5.23
CA ALA A 124 5.48 9.47 -5.32
C ALA A 124 6.56 8.83 -4.44
N GLU A 125 7.75 9.43 -4.35
CA GLU A 125 8.84 8.93 -3.53
C GLU A 125 8.56 9.19 -2.05
N GLN A 126 8.11 10.39 -1.68
CA GLN A 126 7.68 10.72 -0.32
C GLN A 126 6.65 9.70 0.19
N VAL A 127 5.54 9.57 -0.53
CA VAL A 127 4.39 8.80 -0.07
C VAL A 127 4.62 7.29 -0.19
N SER A 128 5.45 6.84 -1.15
CA SER A 128 5.86 5.43 -1.23
C SER A 128 6.67 4.94 -0.02
N LEU A 129 7.38 5.83 0.67
CA LEU A 129 8.20 5.46 1.82
C LEU A 129 7.34 5.03 3.02
N TYR A 130 6.08 5.45 3.08
CA TYR A 130 5.21 5.17 4.22
C TYR A 130 4.01 4.30 3.89
N TYR A 131 3.48 4.37 2.65
CA TYR A 131 2.15 3.82 2.35
C TYR A 131 2.15 2.65 1.35
N LEU A 132 3.30 2.01 1.12
CA LEU A 132 3.38 0.80 0.27
C LEU A 132 3.08 -0.50 1.01
N ALA A 133 2.99 -0.48 2.35
CA ALA A 133 2.77 -1.70 3.12
C ALA A 133 1.48 -2.41 2.70
N ASP A 134 0.38 -1.66 2.61
CA ASP A 134 -0.92 -2.21 2.23
C ASP A 134 -0.94 -2.76 0.80
N TYR A 135 -0.20 -2.13 -0.12
CA TYR A 135 -0.05 -2.66 -1.47
C TYR A 135 0.58 -4.06 -1.45
N TYR A 136 1.71 -4.22 -0.74
CA TYR A 136 2.39 -5.51 -0.68
C TYR A 136 1.60 -6.55 0.11
N HIS A 137 0.93 -6.18 1.20
CA HIS A 137 0.01 -7.09 1.89
C HIS A 137 -1.12 -7.58 0.98
N ASN A 138 -1.72 -6.68 0.18
CA ASN A 138 -2.74 -7.04 -0.80
C ASN A 138 -2.19 -7.92 -1.93
N LEU A 139 -0.99 -7.63 -2.44
CA LEU A 139 -0.29 -8.45 -3.43
C LEU A 139 -0.07 -9.87 -2.90
N LEU A 140 0.41 -10.02 -1.66
CA LEU A 140 0.66 -11.33 -1.05
C LEU A 140 -0.64 -12.09 -0.77
N LYS A 141 -1.68 -11.40 -0.28
CA LYS A 141 -3.01 -11.99 -0.08
C LYS A 141 -3.62 -12.49 -1.39
N LEU A 142 -3.45 -11.73 -2.48
CA LEU A 142 -3.95 -12.07 -3.80
C LEU A 142 -3.23 -13.30 -4.40
N ASN A 143 -1.90 -13.35 -4.28
CA ASN A 143 -1.08 -14.40 -4.90
C ASN A 143 -0.95 -15.67 -4.04
N PHE A 144 -1.14 -15.57 -2.73
CA PHE A 144 -1.03 -16.69 -1.79
C PHE A 144 -2.25 -16.80 -0.85
N PRO A 145 -3.50 -16.81 -1.35
CA PRO A 145 -4.70 -16.60 -0.52
C PRO A 145 -4.89 -17.65 0.58
N THR A 146 -4.47 -18.89 0.34
CA THR A 146 -4.62 -19.98 1.32
C THR A 146 -3.52 -19.97 2.39
N ARG A 147 -2.34 -19.44 2.08
CA ARG A 147 -1.15 -19.46 2.94
C ARG A 147 -0.83 -18.12 3.59
N TYR A 148 -1.29 -17.02 3.01
CA TYR A 148 -1.07 -15.69 3.53
C TYR A 148 -1.69 -15.52 4.92
N ARG A 149 -0.88 -15.08 5.87
CA ARG A 149 -1.30 -14.79 7.25
C ARG A 149 -0.62 -13.50 7.69
N PHE A 150 -1.40 -12.49 8.03
CA PHE A 150 -0.86 -11.21 8.52
C PHE A 150 -0.01 -11.39 9.78
N GLN A 151 -0.30 -12.43 10.60
CA GLN A 151 0.45 -12.73 11.81
C GLN A 151 1.94 -13.05 11.56
N TYR A 152 2.32 -13.43 10.34
CA TYR A 152 3.73 -13.69 10.01
C TYR A 152 4.61 -12.45 10.09
N PHE A 153 4.03 -11.26 9.94
CA PHE A 153 4.72 -9.97 9.99
C PHE A 153 4.72 -9.36 11.40
N GLY A 154 4.11 -10.03 12.38
CA GLY A 154 4.04 -9.59 13.77
C GLY A 154 5.18 -10.12 14.63
N ARG A 155 5.28 -9.58 15.85
CA ARG A 155 6.15 -10.12 16.91
C ARG A 155 5.40 -11.18 17.69
N PHE A 156 6.02 -12.32 17.94
CA PHE A 156 5.43 -13.40 18.73
C PHE A 156 6.35 -13.81 19.88
N LYS A 157 5.74 -14.23 20.99
CA LYS A 157 6.48 -14.65 22.18
C LYS A 157 6.84 -16.13 22.07
N GLY A 158 8.13 -16.43 22.11
CA GLY A 158 8.65 -17.80 22.10
C GLY A 158 8.45 -18.51 23.44
N PRO A 159 8.70 -19.84 23.49
CA PRO A 159 8.66 -20.62 24.74
C PRO A 159 9.66 -20.13 25.80
N ASP A 160 10.74 -19.48 25.36
CA ASP A 160 11.75 -18.84 26.19
C ASP A 160 11.29 -17.48 26.78
N GLY A 161 10.07 -17.06 26.45
CA GLY A 161 9.49 -15.79 26.86
C GLY A 161 10.00 -14.57 26.10
N ARG A 162 10.93 -14.74 25.14
CA ARG A 162 11.45 -13.65 24.32
C ARG A 162 10.56 -13.41 23.10
N TYR A 163 10.55 -12.18 22.62
CA TYR A 163 9.84 -11.85 21.38
C TYR A 163 10.74 -12.10 20.18
N HIS A 164 10.21 -12.81 19.19
CA HIS A 164 10.86 -13.10 17.93
C HIS A 164 10.01 -12.56 16.77
N THR A 165 10.67 -12.26 15.66
CA THR A 165 10.07 -11.92 14.37
C THR A 165 10.61 -12.92 13.35
N LEU A 166 9.79 -13.33 12.40
CA LEU A 166 10.28 -14.17 11.32
C LEU A 166 11.19 -13.35 10.39
N SER A 167 12.23 -13.99 9.85
CA SER A 167 13.03 -13.41 8.78
C SER A 167 12.23 -13.36 7.46
N PRO A 168 12.60 -12.50 6.50
CA PRO A 168 11.98 -12.48 5.19
C PRO A 168 11.98 -13.85 4.49
N GLU A 169 13.05 -14.61 4.62
CA GLU A 169 13.20 -15.96 4.07
C GLU A 169 12.26 -16.97 4.75
N GLU A 170 12.09 -16.89 6.07
CA GLU A 170 11.17 -17.75 6.81
C GLU A 170 9.71 -17.50 6.41
N ILE A 171 9.33 -16.24 6.25
CA ILE A 171 7.99 -15.86 5.77
C ILE A 171 7.81 -16.32 4.32
N ALA A 172 8.81 -16.12 3.45
CA ALA A 172 8.77 -16.56 2.06
C ALA A 172 8.58 -18.08 1.95
N ALA A 173 9.30 -18.86 2.76
CA ALA A 173 9.15 -20.31 2.82
C ALA A 173 7.72 -20.72 3.24
N LYS A 174 7.14 -20.07 4.26
CA LYS A 174 5.75 -20.34 4.69
C LYS A 174 4.71 -20.06 3.60
N LEU A 175 4.95 -19.04 2.77
CA LEU A 175 4.04 -18.66 1.67
C LEU A 175 4.17 -19.59 0.45
N LEU A 176 5.36 -20.10 0.16
CA LEU A 176 5.58 -21.03 -0.96
C LEU A 176 5.12 -22.47 -0.64
N GLY A 177 5.20 -22.88 0.64
CA GLY A 177 4.82 -24.22 1.10
C GLY A 177 6.02 -25.15 1.22
#